data_AF-A0A4R9AD17-F1
#
_entry.id   AF-A0A4R9AD17-F1
#
_cell.length_a   1.000
_cell.length_b   1.000
_cell.length_c   1.000
_cell.angle_alpha   90.00
_cell.angle_beta   90.00
_cell.angle_gamma   90.00
#
_symmetry.space_group_name_H-M   'P 1'
#
loop_
_entity.id
_entity.type
_entity.pdbx_description
1 polymer ?
#
loop_
_entity_poly.entity_id
_entity_poly.type
_entity_poly.pdbx_seq_one_letter_code
_entity_poly.pdbx_strand_id
1 'polypeptide(L)'
;MANVPTVIMGRRNEVLAWNPLGHLLVAGHTDLDAPSRPFDRPNLTRMLFLDPHTKDLYRNWRDEASLAVASLRFIAAQHQDDAELT
;
A
#
# COMPACT_ATOMS: atom_id res chain seq x y z
N MET A 1 -21.42 7.02 7.94
CA MET A 1 -20.30 6.46 7.14
C MET A 1 -18.92 6.68 7.77
N ALA A 2 -18.76 7.48 8.84
CA ALA A 2 -17.46 7.74 9.45
C ALA A 2 -16.92 6.65 10.41
N ASN A 3 -17.62 5.52 10.57
CA ASN A 3 -17.26 4.47 11.53
C ASN A 3 -16.59 3.24 10.89
N VAL A 4 -16.37 3.27 9.57
CA VAL A 4 -15.71 2.17 8.84
C VAL A 4 -14.42 2.72 8.23
N PRO A 5 -13.25 2.09 8.47
CA PRO A 5 -12.02 2.44 7.77
C PRO A 5 -12.21 2.34 6.25
N THR A 6 -11.78 3.35 5.50
CA THR A 6 -11.89 3.35 4.04
C THR A 6 -10.60 3.88 3.43
N VAL A 7 -10.10 3.15 2.43
CA VAL A 7 -8.89 3.48 1.67
C VAL A 7 -9.19 3.28 0.19
N ILE A 8 -8.81 4.26 -0.63
CA ILE A 8 -8.83 4.17 -2.09
C ILE A 8 -7.40 3.87 -2.52
N MET A 9 -7.22 2.76 -3.24
CA MET A 9 -5.92 2.33 -3.75
C MET A 9 -5.87 2.41 -5.26
N GLY A 10 -4.71 2.82 -5.78
CA GLY A 10 -4.37 2.71 -7.19
C GLY A 10 -3.94 1.30 -7.54
N ARG A 11 -3.70 1.08 -8.84
CA ARG A 11 -3.39 -0.23 -9.40
C ARG A 11 -2.09 -0.83 -8.83
N ARG A 12 -1.14 0.02 -8.42
CA ARG A 12 0.19 -0.37 -7.94
C ARG A 12 0.23 -0.43 -6.41
N ASN A 13 -0.92 -0.44 -5.75
CA ASN A 13 -1.10 -0.36 -4.29
C ASN A 13 -0.67 0.98 -3.66
N GLU A 14 -0.59 2.05 -4.44
CA GLU A 14 -0.49 3.41 -3.91
C GLU A 14 -1.82 3.82 -3.26
N VAL A 15 -1.77 4.45 -2.10
CA VAL A 15 -2.95 5.01 -1.46
C VAL A 15 -3.26 6.36 -2.11
N LEU A 16 -4.41 6.44 -2.77
CA LEU A 16 -4.88 7.65 -3.44
C LEU A 16 -5.69 8.55 -2.51
N ALA A 17 -6.40 7.95 -1.54
CA ALA A 17 -7.12 8.66 -0.49
C ALA A 17 -7.48 7.70 0.66
N TRP A 18 -7.80 8.24 1.83
CA TRP A 18 -8.39 7.51 2.95
C TRP A 18 -9.30 8.43 3.76
N ASN A 19 -10.15 7.85 4.61
CA ASN A 19 -10.73 8.57 5.74
C ASN A 19 -9.79 8.45 6.97
N PRO A 20 -10.00 9.22 8.06
CA PRO A 20 -9.12 9.16 9.23
C PRO A 20 -8.98 7.75 9.84
N LEU A 21 -10.05 6.95 9.84
CA LEU A 21 -9.96 5.56 10.31
C LEU A 21 -9.15 4.66 9.37
N GLY A 22 -9.24 4.89 8.06
CA GLY A 22 -8.43 4.20 7.05
C GLY A 22 -6.95 4.52 7.20
N HIS A 23 -6.61 5.81 7.38
CA HIS A 23 -5.25 6.25 7.70
C HIS A 23 -4.69 5.53 8.92
N LEU A 24 -5.41 5.58 10.05
CA LEU A 24 -4.98 4.93 11.29
C LEU A 24 -4.80 3.42 11.14
N LEU A 25 -5.65 2.77 10.33
CA LEU A 25 -5.58 1.33 10.12
C LEU A 25 -4.35 0.91 9.30
N VAL A 26 -4.02 1.62 8.22
CA VAL A 26 -3.02 1.15 7.24
C VAL A 26 -1.68 1.88 7.32
N ALA A 27 -1.66 3.12 7.82
CA ALA A 27 -0.49 4.00 7.76
C ALA A 27 -0.50 5.05 8.88
N GLY A 28 -0.95 4.70 10.10
CA GLY A 28 -1.10 5.66 11.19
C GLY A 28 0.20 6.36 11.63
N HIS A 29 1.35 5.84 11.22
CA HIS A 29 2.67 6.44 11.46
C HIS A 29 3.10 7.45 10.39
N THR A 30 2.35 7.61 9.31
CA THR A 30 2.60 8.62 8.26
C THR A 30 1.70 9.84 8.45
N ASP A 31 1.98 10.93 7.75
CA ASP A 31 1.10 12.09 7.77
C ASP A 31 -0.27 11.77 7.12
N LEU A 32 -1.34 12.35 7.66
CA LEU A 32 -2.71 12.15 7.19
C LEU A 32 -2.93 12.63 5.74
N ASP A 33 -2.19 13.65 5.31
CA ASP A 33 -2.29 14.25 3.97
C ASP A 33 -1.33 13.61 2.95
N ALA A 34 -0.53 12.62 3.33
CA ALA A 34 0.45 11.95 2.46
C ALA A 34 -0.10 11.45 1.11
N PRO A 35 -1.36 10.95 0.97
CA PRO A 35 -1.90 10.56 -0.34
C PRO A 35 -1.90 11.68 -1.40
N SER A 36 -1.97 12.95 -0.95
CA SER A 36 -1.98 14.12 -1.83
C SER A 36 -0.61 14.50 -2.37
N ARG A 37 0.46 13.93 -1.81
CA ARG A 37 1.85 14.28 -2.11
C ARG A 37 2.51 13.16 -2.91
N PRO A 38 2.78 13.34 -4.22
CA PRO A 38 3.23 12.23 -5.07
C PRO A 38 4.55 11.56 -4.64
N PHE A 39 5.49 12.33 -4.08
CA PHE A 39 6.84 11.84 -3.76
C PHE A 39 6.89 10.91 -2.54
N ASP A 40 6.00 11.12 -1.59
CA ASP A 40 5.87 10.38 -0.35
C ASP A 40 4.48 9.74 -0.20
N ARG A 41 3.77 9.60 -1.32
CA ARG A 41 2.49 8.89 -1.37
C ARG A 41 2.69 7.48 -0.83
N PRO A 42 1.92 7.08 0.19
CA PRO A 42 2.02 5.74 0.75
C PRO A 42 1.73 4.69 -0.32
N ASN A 43 2.51 3.61 -0.33
CA ASN A 43 2.24 2.45 -1.16
C ASN A 43 2.34 1.21 -0.29
N LEU A 44 1.25 0.47 -0.16
CA LEU A 44 1.15 -0.61 0.83
C LEU A 44 2.15 -1.73 0.55
N THR A 45 2.47 -1.99 -0.72
CA THR A 45 3.50 -2.97 -1.07
C THR A 45 4.88 -2.46 -0.70
N ARG A 46 5.21 -1.19 -0.98
CA ARG A 46 6.49 -0.61 -0.53
C ARG A 46 6.62 -0.63 0.99
N MET A 47 5.56 -0.28 1.71
CA MET A 47 5.55 -0.32 3.18
C MET A 47 5.77 -1.75 3.70
N LEU A 48 5.11 -2.75 3.12
CA LEU A 48 5.30 -4.16 3.49
C LEU A 48 6.78 -4.61 3.40
N PHE A 49 7.53 -4.12 2.41
CA PHE A 49 8.93 -4.52 2.20
C PHE A 49 9.96 -3.61 2.87
N LEU A 50 9.70 -2.30 2.94
CA LEU A 50 10.70 -1.28 3.26
C LEU A 50 10.45 -0.56 4.58
N ASP A 51 9.25 -0.63 5.13
CA ASP A 51 8.93 -0.01 6.42
C ASP A 51 8.96 -1.07 7.55
N PRO A 52 9.92 -1.00 8.49
CA PRO A 52 9.99 -1.91 9.64
C PRO A 52 8.71 -1.89 10.48
N HIS A 53 8.07 -0.72 10.66
CA HIS A 53 6.86 -0.61 11.46
C HIS A 53 5.72 -1.43 10.85
N THR A 54 5.46 -1.26 9.55
CA THR A 54 4.45 -2.04 8.82
C THR A 54 4.77 -3.53 8.82
N LYS A 55 6.05 -3.89 8.63
CA LYS A 55 6.49 -5.29 8.65
C LYS A 55 6.19 -5.99 9.98
N ASP A 56 6.40 -5.31 11.11
CA ASP A 56 6.18 -5.86 12.45
C ASP A 56 4.70 -6.14 12.76
N LEU A 57 3.76 -5.57 11.99
CA LEU A 57 2.33 -5.86 12.12
C LEU A 57 1.94 -7.25 11.56
N TYR A 58 2.79 -7.86 10.72
CA TYR A 58 2.51 -9.14 10.09
C TYR A 58 3.17 -10.31 10.82
N ARG A 59 2.35 -11.13 11.49
CA ARG A 59 2.82 -12.36 12.16
C ARG A 59 3.59 -13.29 11.22
N ASN A 60 3.10 -13.49 10.00
CA ASN A 60 3.69 -14.37 8.98
C ASN A 60 4.15 -13.56 7.76
N TRP A 61 5.05 -12.60 7.96
CA TRP A 61 5.50 -11.69 6.90
C TRP A 61 5.96 -12.39 5.60
N ARG A 62 6.57 -13.57 5.69
CA ARG A 62 7.04 -14.31 4.49
C ARG A 62 5.90 -14.75 3.58
N ASP A 63 4.76 -15.12 4.15
CA ASP A 63 3.60 -15.56 3.37
C ASP A 63 2.96 -14.36 2.68
N GLU A 64 2.79 -13.26 3.41
CA GLU A 64 2.25 -12.00 2.89
C GLU A 64 3.14 -11.39 1.81
N ALA A 65 4.46 -11.40 2.01
CA ALA A 65 5.42 -10.97 1.00
C ALA A 65 5.33 -11.81 -0.27
N SER A 66 5.16 -13.14 -0.13
CA SER A 66 5.03 -14.04 -1.28
C SER A 66 3.74 -13.76 -2.08
N LEU A 67 2.62 -13.51 -1.38
CA LEU A 67 1.36 -13.12 -2.00
C LEU A 67 1.46 -11.75 -2.71
N ALA A 68 2.09 -10.77 -2.07
CA ALA A 68 2.30 -9.44 -2.64
C ALA A 68 3.13 -9.52 -3.94
N VAL A 69 4.22 -10.29 -3.95
CA VAL A 69 5.04 -10.49 -5.16
C VAL A 69 4.27 -11.22 -6.26
N ALA A 70 3.47 -12.24 -5.91
CA ALA A 70 2.64 -12.93 -6.89
C ALA A 70 1.61 -11.98 -7.53
N SER A 71 0.97 -11.13 -6.73
CA SER A 71 0.05 -10.10 -7.21
C SER A 71 0.76 -9.10 -8.13
N LEU A 72 1.94 -8.60 -7.75
CA LEU A 72 2.73 -7.70 -8.59
C LEU A 72 3.07 -8.32 -9.95
N ARG A 73 3.53 -9.58 -9.98
CA ARG A 73 3.83 -10.29 -11.24
C ARG A 73 2.59 -10.43 -12.12
N PHE A 74 1.44 -10.70 -11.53
CA PHE A 74 0.18 -10.80 -12.25
C PHE A 74 -0.24 -9.46 -12.87
N ILE A 75 -0.06 -8.35 -12.15
CA ILE A 75 -0.39 -7.00 -12.65
C ILE A 75 0.60 -6.57 -13.74
N ALA A 76 1.90 -6.79 -13.53
CA ALA A 76 2.94 -6.49 -14.52
C ALA A 76 2.72 -7.24 -15.84
N ALA A 77 2.30 -8.51 -15.77
CA ALA A 77 1.96 -9.28 -16.96
C ALA A 77 0.78 -8.69 -17.76
N GLN A 78 -0.18 -8.03 -17.11
CA GLN A 78 -1.32 -7.38 -17.77
C GLN A 78 -1.02 -5.97 -18.30
N HIS A 79 0.06 -5.34 -17.82
CA HIS A 79 0.42 -3.96 -18.11
C HIS A 79 1.90 -3.84 -18.48
N GLN A 80 2.29 -4.55 -19.55
CA GLN A 80 3.70 -4.67 -19.96
C GLN A 80 4.36 -3.33 -20.32
N ASP A 81 3.57 -2.32 -20.68
CA ASP A 81 4.05 -0.97 -21.02
C ASP A 81 4.11 -0.01 -19.82
N ASP A 82 3.72 -0.45 -18.61
CA ASP A 82 3.82 0.37 -17.40
C ASP A 82 5.25 0.34 -16.85
N ALA A 83 5.99 1.43 -17.10
CA ALA A 83 7.40 1.58 -16.73
C ALA A 83 7.67 1.51 -15.22
N GLU A 84 6.65 1.67 -14.37
CA GLU A 84 6.78 1.50 -12.91
C GLU A 84 6.53 0.05 -12.45
N LEU A 85 6.18 -0.85 -13.36
CA LEU A 85 5.92 -2.27 -13.11
C LEU A 85 6.85 -3.22 -13.88
N THR A 86 7.84 -2.69 -14.60
CA THR A 86 8.86 -3.44 -15.36
C THR A 86 10.15 -3.62 -14.56
#